data_AF-A0A1D1ULX6-F1
#
_entry.id   AF-A0A1D1ULX6-F1
#
_cell.length_a   1.000
_cell.length_b   1.000
_cell.length_c   1.000
_cell.angle_alpha   90.00
_cell.angle_beta   90.00
_cell.angle_gamma   90.00
#
_symmetry.space_group_name_H-M   'P 1'
#
loop_
_entity.id
_entity.type
_entity.pdbx_description
1 polymer ?
#
loop_
_entity_poly.entity_id
_entity_poly.type
_entity_poly.pdbx_seq_one_letter_code
_entity_poly.pdbx_strand_id
1 'polypeptide(L)'
;MSMVSSTKRKLEWLLIVNPEVRPAKYPDYLDKKAAQSWRTEYRLCSTYRLFLTTILPLTDAVIYLDSDTVLMSPIELLWTKFYNMTSSQHAAFGREPNSVNLGWYQHQANIPYVPPSGTR
;
A
#
# COMPACT_ATOMS: atom_id res chain seq x y z
N MET A 1 46.48 17.62 11.12
CA MET A 1 46.42 16.14 10.96
C MET A 1 45.70 15.61 12.19
N SER A 2 44.54 14.96 12.15
CA SER A 2 43.82 14.27 11.09
C SER A 2 42.31 14.55 11.21
N MET A 3 41.61 14.61 10.08
CA MET A 3 40.15 14.61 10.05
C MET A 3 39.67 13.20 10.42
N VAL A 4 38.79 13.10 11.42
CA VAL A 4 38.04 11.87 11.69
C VAL A 4 37.13 11.62 10.49
N SER A 5 37.56 10.69 9.66
CA SER A 5 36.86 10.12 8.51
C SER A 5 35.55 9.47 8.97
N SER A 6 34.48 10.26 9.10
CA SER A 6 33.11 9.76 9.23
C SER A 6 32.54 9.50 7.83
N THR A 7 33.09 8.48 7.17
CA THR A 7 32.66 8.05 5.83
C THR A 7 32.33 6.57 5.85
N LYS A 8 31.30 6.19 6.62
CA LYS A 8 30.60 4.89 6.47
C LYS A 8 29.12 5.04 6.84
N ARG A 9 28.37 5.88 6.13
CA ARG A 9 26.92 5.65 6.05
C ARG A 9 26.73 4.43 5.16
N LYS A 10 26.59 3.26 5.79
CA LYS A 10 26.12 2.00 5.19
C LYS A 10 24.90 2.30 4.32
N LEU A 11 25.09 2.33 3.01
CA LEU A 11 24.04 2.17 2.02
C LEU A 11 23.71 0.66 1.97
N GLU A 12 23.19 0.09 3.06
CA GLU A 12 22.73 -1.31 3.11
C GLU A 12 21.25 -1.46 2.77
N TRP A 13 20.55 -0.39 2.42
CA TRP A 13 19.08 -0.36 2.39
C TRP A 13 18.45 -0.71 1.05
N LEU A 14 19.16 -1.40 0.16
CA LEU A 14 18.56 -1.97 -1.04
C LEU A 14 18.72 -3.49 -1.03
N LEU A 15 18.18 -4.13 0.01
CA LEU A 15 17.89 -5.55 -0.07
C LEU A 15 16.64 -5.71 -0.93
N ILE A 16 16.83 -5.77 -2.26
CA ILE A 16 15.78 -6.23 -3.17
C ILE A 16 15.62 -7.72 -2.95
N VAL A 17 14.79 -8.09 -1.97
CA VAL A 17 14.25 -9.43 -1.92
C VAL A 17 13.24 -9.48 -3.06
N ASN A 18 13.41 -10.40 -4.01
CA ASN A 18 12.37 -10.70 -4.99
C ASN A 18 11.42 -11.71 -4.33
N PRO A 19 10.29 -11.29 -3.72
CA PRO A 19 9.28 -12.24 -3.28
C PRO A 19 8.72 -13.00 -4.49
N GLU A 20 8.18 -14.18 -4.26
CA GLU A 20 7.37 -14.87 -5.26
C GLU A 20 6.09 -14.06 -5.50
N VAL A 21 6.07 -13.29 -6.59
CA VAL A 21 4.92 -12.47 -6.99
C VAL A 21 4.03 -13.26 -7.95
N ARG A 22 2.76 -13.44 -7.60
CA ARG A 22 1.75 -14.07 -8.47
C ARG A 22 0.93 -13.04 -9.24
N PRO A 23 0.40 -13.38 -10.41
CA PRO A 23 -0.51 -12.49 -11.14
C PRO A 23 -1.78 -12.21 -10.32
N ALA A 24 -2.25 -10.96 -10.35
CA ALA A 24 -3.54 -10.61 -9.75
C ALA A 24 -4.68 -11.36 -10.44
N LYS A 25 -5.50 -12.09 -9.67
CA LYS A 25 -6.67 -12.82 -10.17
C LYS A 25 -7.93 -12.21 -9.56
N TYR A 26 -8.84 -11.74 -10.41
CA TYR A 26 -10.18 -11.33 -9.96
C TYR A 26 -11.00 -12.54 -9.53
N PRO A 27 -11.95 -12.38 -8.61
CA PRO A 27 -12.74 -13.48 -8.09
C PRO A 27 -13.50 -14.24 -9.19
N ASP A 28 -13.49 -15.58 -9.11
CA ASP A 28 -14.10 -16.46 -10.12
C ASP A 28 -15.63 -16.40 -10.14
N TYR A 29 -16.26 -15.88 -9.08
CA TYR A 29 -17.71 -15.69 -9.01
C TYR A 29 -18.20 -14.46 -9.81
N LEU A 30 -17.30 -13.60 -10.28
CA LEU A 30 -17.68 -12.46 -11.11
C LEU A 30 -18.03 -12.92 -12.53
N ASP A 31 -19.15 -12.46 -13.05
CA ASP A 31 -19.44 -12.64 -14.47
C ASP A 31 -18.42 -11.89 -15.35
N LYS A 32 -18.35 -12.23 -16.64
CA LYS A 32 -17.36 -11.64 -17.57
C LYS A 32 -17.48 -10.12 -17.67
N LYS A 33 -18.70 -9.56 -17.57
CA LYS A 33 -18.96 -8.14 -17.71
C LYS A 33 -18.50 -7.38 -16.46
N ALA A 34 -18.80 -7.90 -15.27
CA ALA A 34 -18.36 -7.38 -13.99
C ALA A 34 -16.85 -7.44 -13.86
N ALA A 35 -16.22 -8.57 -14.22
CA ALA A 35 -14.77 -8.71 -14.22
C ALA A 35 -14.09 -7.72 -15.18
N GLN A 36 -14.67 -7.48 -16.37
CA GLN A 36 -14.14 -6.50 -17.32
C GLN A 36 -14.33 -5.05 -16.82
N SER A 37 -15.47 -4.75 -16.21
CA SER A 37 -15.74 -3.45 -15.57
C SER A 37 -14.70 -3.18 -14.49
N TRP A 38 -14.48 -4.14 -13.59
CA TRP A 38 -13.50 -4.02 -12.51
C TRP A 38 -12.07 -3.87 -13.03
N ARG A 39 -11.70 -4.56 -14.11
CA ARG A 39 -10.40 -4.35 -14.77
C ARG A 39 -10.23 -2.94 -15.34
N THR A 40 -11.32 -2.34 -15.80
CA THR A 40 -11.29 -1.00 -16.40
C THR A 40 -11.23 0.07 -15.32
N GLU A 41 -12.05 -0.09 -14.26
CA GLU A 41 -12.10 0.81 -13.12
C GLU A 41 -10.82 0.74 -12.28
N TYR A 42 -10.40 -0.46 -11.91
CA TYR A 42 -9.17 -0.68 -11.16
C TYR A 42 -8.01 -0.81 -12.13
N ARG A 43 -7.36 0.33 -12.41
CA ARG A 43 -6.04 0.37 -13.07
C ARG A 43 -5.06 -0.60 -12.38
N LEU A 44 -3.96 -0.92 -13.05
CA LEU A 44 -3.00 -1.92 -12.58
C LEU A 44 -2.51 -1.66 -11.13
N CYS A 45 -2.18 -0.41 -10.78
CA CYS A 45 -1.79 -0.05 -9.40
C CYS A 45 -2.87 -0.37 -8.36
N SER A 46 -4.12 0.05 -8.61
CA SER A 46 -5.26 -0.22 -7.71
C SER A 46 -5.54 -1.71 -7.59
N THR A 47 -5.40 -2.46 -8.68
CA THR A 47 -5.58 -3.92 -8.69
C THR A 47 -4.54 -4.61 -7.81
N TYR A 48 -3.26 -4.26 -7.94
CA TYR A 48 -2.22 -4.87 -7.11
C TYR A 48 -2.44 -4.54 -5.62
N ARG A 49 -2.84 -3.31 -5.30
CA ARG A 49 -3.19 -2.90 -3.94
C ARG A 49 -4.34 -3.71 -3.34
N LEU A 50 -5.38 -4.01 -4.13
CA LEU A 50 -6.54 -4.79 -3.69
C LEU A 50 -6.24 -6.28 -3.46
N PHE A 51 -5.27 -6.82 -4.20
CA PHE A 51 -4.97 -8.25 -4.24
C PHE A 51 -3.60 -8.58 -3.62
N LEU A 52 -3.08 -7.74 -2.73
CA LEU A 52 -1.76 -7.94 -2.09
C LEU A 52 -1.59 -9.34 -1.48
N THR A 53 -2.61 -9.83 -0.78
CA THR A 53 -2.57 -11.14 -0.12
C THR A 53 -2.55 -12.32 -1.09
N THR A 54 -3.11 -12.18 -2.29
CA THR A 54 -3.09 -13.25 -3.30
C THR A 54 -1.86 -13.17 -4.20
N ILE A 55 -1.34 -11.96 -4.41
CA ILE A 55 -0.14 -11.66 -5.17
C ILE A 55 1.12 -12.07 -4.39
N LEU A 56 1.11 -11.92 -3.06
CA LEU A 56 2.23 -12.24 -2.15
C LEU A 56 1.83 -13.30 -1.12
N PRO A 57 1.55 -14.55 -1.56
CA PRO A 57 0.98 -15.58 -0.68
C PRO A 57 1.93 -16.11 0.39
N LEU A 58 3.23 -15.87 0.24
CA LEU A 58 4.27 -16.31 1.17
C LEU A 58 4.82 -15.17 2.03
N THR A 59 4.17 -14.00 2.01
CA THR A 59 4.64 -12.81 2.73
C THR A 59 3.66 -12.46 3.84
N ASP A 60 4.12 -12.54 5.07
CA ASP A 60 3.28 -12.31 6.26
C ASP A 60 2.90 -10.84 6.45
N ALA A 61 3.80 -9.93 6.07
CA ALA A 61 3.60 -8.50 6.25
C ALA A 61 4.33 -7.70 5.16
N VAL A 62 3.69 -6.63 4.71
CA VAL A 62 4.25 -5.72 3.69
C VAL A 62 3.95 -4.27 4.03
N ILE A 63 4.88 -3.40 3.67
CA ILE A 63 4.60 -1.97 3.53
C ILE A 63 4.51 -1.69 2.03
N TYR A 64 3.30 -1.40 1.56
CA TYR A 64 3.05 -1.01 0.17
C TYR A 64 3.19 0.50 0.03
N LEU A 65 3.97 0.96 -0.95
CA LEU A 65 4.15 2.36 -1.29
C LEU A 65 3.85 2.55 -2.78
N ASP A 66 3.17 3.65 -3.12
CA ASP A 66 2.97 4.01 -4.52
C ASP A 66 4.30 4.45 -5.15
N SER A 67 4.42 4.27 -6.47
CA SER A 67 5.66 4.54 -7.21
C SER A 67 6.10 6.01 -7.21
N ASP A 68 5.18 6.92 -6.88
CA ASP A 68 5.39 8.36 -6.78
C ASP A 68 5.52 8.84 -5.32
N THR A 69 5.61 7.92 -4.37
CA THR A 69 5.77 8.25 -2.94
C THR A 69 7.25 8.47 -2.59
N VAL A 70 7.54 9.65 -2.01
CA VAL A 70 8.86 9.96 -1.46
C VAL A 70 8.84 9.84 0.07
N LEU A 71 9.76 9.07 0.62
CA LEU A 71 9.92 8.90 2.06
C LEU A 71 10.76 10.03 2.64
N MET A 72 10.20 10.79 3.57
CA MET A 72 10.90 11.86 4.30
C MET A 72 11.58 11.37 5.59
N SER A 73 11.29 10.14 6.00
CA SER A 73 11.77 9.50 7.22
C SER A 73 12.09 8.02 6.95
N PRO A 74 12.91 7.37 7.79
CA PRO A 74 13.21 5.95 7.66
C PRO A 74 11.94 5.08 7.70
N ILE A 75 11.85 4.10 6.80
CA ILE A 75 10.67 3.25 6.64
C ILE A 75 10.47 2.32 7.85
N GLU A 76 11.54 2.04 8.58
CA GLU A 76 11.56 1.22 9.80
C GLU A 76 10.63 1.77 10.88
N LEU A 77 10.42 3.09 10.89
CA LEU A 77 9.47 3.71 11.80
C LEU A 77 8.03 3.24 11.55
N LEU A 78 7.66 2.91 10.31
CA LEU A 78 6.34 2.33 10.01
C LEU A 78 6.24 0.89 10.52
N TRP A 79 7.32 0.10 10.44
CA TRP A 79 7.33 -1.24 11.03
C TRP A 79 7.07 -1.21 12.54
N THR A 80 7.61 -0.21 13.26
CA THR A 80 7.30 -0.07 14.70
C THR A 80 5.80 0.17 14.96
N LYS A 81 5.08 0.82 14.05
CA LYS A 81 3.61 0.97 14.16
C LYS A 81 2.90 -0.33 13.84
N PHE A 82 3.36 -1.05 12.83
CA PHE A 82 2.80 -2.34 12.43
C PHE A 82 2.94 -3.39 13.55
N TYR A 83 4.08 -3.46 14.23
CA TYR A 83 4.29 -4.38 15.36
C TYR A 83 3.43 -4.07 16.60
N ASN A 84 2.86 -2.87 16.69
CA ASN A 84 1.94 -2.49 17.77
C ASN A 84 0.46 -2.78 17.42
N MET A 85 0.17 -3.32 16.24
CA MET A 85 -1.19 -3.70 15.86
C MET A 85 -1.67 -4.92 16.65
N THR A 86 -2.94 -4.91 17.02
CA THR A 86 -3.60 -6.06 17.65
C THR A 86 -4.12 -7.04 16.60
N SER A 87 -4.56 -8.22 17.04
CA SER A 87 -5.15 -9.24 16.15
C SER A 87 -6.41 -8.78 15.40
N SER A 88 -7.05 -7.68 15.81
CA SER A 88 -8.19 -7.08 15.09
C SER A 88 -7.77 -6.09 13.99
N GLN A 89 -6.49 -5.70 13.94
CA GLN A 89 -5.96 -4.69 13.03
C GLN A 89 -5.10 -5.37 11.94
N HIS A 90 -5.68 -5.59 10.77
CA HIS A 90 -5.00 -6.30 9.67
C HIS A 90 -4.23 -5.37 8.71
N ALA A 91 -4.55 -4.07 8.69
CA ALA A 91 -3.93 -3.09 7.81
C ALA A 91 -4.04 -1.68 8.40
N ALA A 92 -3.13 -0.79 8.01
CA ALA A 92 -3.26 0.65 8.22
C ALA A 92 -2.97 1.39 6.92
N PHE A 93 -3.60 2.55 6.79
CA PHE A 93 -3.47 3.43 5.62
C PHE A 93 -3.06 4.82 6.06
N GLY A 94 -2.35 5.53 5.18
CA GLY A 94 -2.13 6.96 5.36
C GLY A 94 -3.48 7.68 5.40
N ARG A 95 -3.66 8.59 6.35
CA ARG A 95 -4.88 9.40 6.44
C ARG A 95 -4.93 10.37 5.27
N GLU A 96 -6.01 10.34 4.51
CA GLU A 96 -6.31 11.36 3.50
C GLU A 96 -6.44 12.75 4.17
N PRO A 97 -6.00 13.84 3.53
CA PRO A 97 -6.17 15.18 4.07
C PRO A 97 -7.64 15.48 4.40
N ASN A 98 -7.91 15.95 5.64
CA ASN A 98 -9.24 16.18 6.21
C ASN A 98 -10.01 17.37 5.61
N SER A 99 -9.74 17.77 4.38
CA SER A 99 -10.58 18.74 3.69
C SER A 99 -11.89 18.04 3.31
N VAL A 100 -12.89 18.18 4.19
CA VAL A 100 -14.25 17.59 4.14
C VAL A 100 -14.97 17.79 2.80
N ASN A 101 -14.47 18.68 1.93
CA ASN A 101 -15.01 19.01 0.61
C ASN A 101 -14.00 18.94 -0.54
N LEU A 102 -12.81 18.35 -0.36
CA LEU A 102 -11.82 18.15 -1.45
C LEU A 102 -11.43 16.69 -1.66
N GLY A 103 -12.06 15.76 -0.92
CA GLY A 103 -11.75 14.34 -1.05
C GLY A 103 -12.18 13.79 -2.40
N TRP A 104 -11.22 13.35 -3.23
CA TRP A 104 -11.51 12.73 -4.52
C TRP A 104 -12.54 11.59 -4.42
N TYR A 105 -12.42 10.75 -3.38
CA TYR A 105 -13.30 9.61 -3.15
C TYR A 105 -14.75 10.00 -2.82
N GLN A 106 -14.96 11.13 -2.14
CA GLN A 106 -16.30 11.60 -1.80
C GLN A 106 -17.05 12.15 -3.02
N HIS A 107 -16.33 12.74 -3.99
CA HIS A 107 -16.93 13.49 -5.09
C HIS A 107 -16.94 12.75 -6.43
N GLN A 108 -15.95 11.90 -6.69
CA GLN A 108 -15.71 11.35 -8.02
C GLN A 108 -15.63 9.83 -8.06
N ALA A 109 -15.47 9.15 -6.92
CA ALA A 109 -15.32 7.71 -6.93
C ALA A 109 -16.67 7.01 -6.97
N ASN A 110 -16.84 6.10 -7.92
CA ASN A 110 -18.06 5.31 -8.09
C ASN A 110 -18.04 4.02 -7.25
N ILE A 111 -17.38 4.08 -6.08
CA ILE A 111 -17.17 2.96 -5.15
C ILE A 111 -17.73 3.33 -3.77
N PRO A 112 -18.10 2.34 -2.94
CA PRO A 112 -18.61 2.61 -1.59
C PRO A 112 -17.64 3.47 -0.76
N TYR A 113 -18.17 4.53 -0.16
CA TYR A 113 -17.42 5.47 0.67
C TYR A 113 -17.94 5.43 2.11
N VAL A 114 -17.02 5.38 3.08
CA VAL A 114 -17.35 5.43 4.52
C VAL A 114 -17.00 6.81 5.07
N PRO A 115 -17.99 7.67 5.39
CA PRO A 115 -17.72 9.01 5.92
C PRO A 115 -17.03 8.98 7.30
N PRO A 116 -16.27 10.03 7.68
CA PRO A 116 -16.04 11.27 6.93
C PRO A 116 -14.76 11.28 6.06
N SER A 117 -13.96 10.21 6.07
CA SER A 117 -12.65 10.18 5.38
C SER A 117 -12.36 8.91 4.57
N GLY A 118 -13.31 7.99 4.44
CA GLY A 118 -13.13 6.73 3.71
C GLY A 118 -12.40 5.63 4.49
N THR A 119 -12.04 5.88 5.76
CA THR A 119 -11.34 4.95 6.66
C THR A 119 -11.98 5.01 8.04
N ARG A 120 -12.19 3.87 8.69
CA ARG A 120 -12.57 3.80 10.11
C ARG A 120 -11.33 3.54 10.96
#